data_AF-A0AAV6JU52-F1
#
_entry.id   AF-A0AAV6JU52-F1
#
_cell.length_a   1.000
_cell.length_b   1.000
_cell.length_c   1.000
_cell.angle_alpha   90.00
_cell.angle_beta   90.00
_cell.angle_gamma   90.00
#
_symmetry.space_group_name_H-M   'P 1'
#
loop_
_entity.id
_entity.type
_entity.pdbx_description
1 polymer ?
#
loop_
_entity_poly.entity_id
_entity_poly.type
_entity_poly.pdbx_seq_one_letter_code
_entity_poly.pdbx_strand_id
1 'polypeptide(L)'
;MRNKILSICDENGQRLEDIKEVKGEILRFYQKLLGTKFDQKQPSEEGLTSPFTPEEIKGALFSIDGDKSPGPDGFNASFFQKNWAVVDKEVIDAVLLSLWFFT
;
A
#
# COMPACT_ATOMS: atom_id res chain seq x y z
N MET A 1 4.50 -7.21 -18.80
CA MET A 1 5.34 -6.17 -19.45
C MET A 1 5.89 -5.27 -18.35
N ARG A 2 7.22 -5.09 -18.24
CA ARG A 2 7.83 -4.24 -17.19
C ARG A 2 8.05 -2.84 -17.77
N ASN A 3 7.25 -1.87 -17.34
CA ASN A 3 7.40 -0.48 -17.76
C ASN A 3 8.73 0.07 -17.19
N LYS A 4 9.68 0.37 -18.08
CA LYS A 4 10.93 1.07 -17.74
C LYS A 4 10.91 2.40 -18.47
N ILE A 5 11.09 3.49 -17.74
CA ILE A 5 11.22 4.82 -18.33
C ILE A 5 12.64 4.90 -18.91
N LEU A 6 12.75 4.91 -20.25
CA LEU A 6 14.02 4.83 -20.97
C LEU A 6 14.60 6.21 -21.32
N SER A 7 13.80 7.28 -21.28
CA SER A 7 14.26 8.63 -21.62
C SER A 7 13.34 9.69 -21.00
N ILE A 8 13.93 10.82 -20.61
CA ILE A 8 13.22 12.01 -20.15
C ILE A 8 13.85 13.26 -20.79
N CYS A 9 13.06 14.32 -21.00
CA CYS A 9 13.58 15.61 -21.45
C CYS A 9 13.82 16.52 -20.24
N ASP A 10 14.95 17.20 -20.22
CA ASP A 10 15.29 18.18 -19.19
C ASP A 10 14.55 19.52 -19.41
N GLU A 11 14.75 20.46 -18.48
CA GLU A 11 14.18 21.81 -18.52
C GLU A 11 14.67 22.68 -19.70
N ASN A 12 15.73 22.26 -20.39
CA ASN A 12 16.30 22.90 -21.56
C ASN A 12 15.84 22.25 -22.87
N GLY A 13 14.98 21.23 -22.80
CA GLY A 13 14.49 20.46 -23.95
C GLY A 13 15.50 19.42 -24.47
N GLN A 14 16.59 19.16 -23.76
CA GLN A 14 17.55 18.12 -24.09
C GLN A 14 17.02 16.76 -23.65
N ARG A 15 17.05 15.79 -24.58
CA ARG A 15 16.60 14.43 -24.32
C ARG A 15 17.71 13.61 -23.67
N LEU A 16 17.47 13.14 -22.45
CA LEU A 16 18.35 12.25 -21.70
C LEU A 16 17.96 10.80 -21.96
N GLU A 17 18.91 9.97 -22.35
CA GLU A 17 18.70 8.54 -22.63
C GLU A 17 19.58 7.63 -21.76
N ASP A 18 20.59 8.19 -21.08
CA ASP A 18 21.40 7.44 -20.12
C ASP A 18 20.62 7.26 -18.81
N ILE A 19 20.51 6.00 -18.36
CA ILE A 19 19.77 5.63 -17.15
C ILE A 19 20.28 6.36 -15.91
N LYS A 20 21.59 6.66 -15.82
CA LYS A 20 22.17 7.39 -14.70
C LYS A 20 21.73 8.85 -14.71
N GLU A 21 21.68 9.47 -15.89
CA GLU A 21 21.23 10.85 -16.08
C GLU A 21 19.72 10.97 -15.85
N VAL A 22 18.94 10.06 -16.44
CA VAL A 22 17.48 9.96 -16.25
C VAL A 22 17.15 9.81 -14.76
N LYS A 23 17.86 8.93 -14.04
CA LYS A 23 17.67 8.76 -12.60
C LYS A 23 18.03 10.04 -11.83
N GLY A 24 19.13 10.69 -12.19
CA GLY A 24 19.58 11.93 -11.55
C GLY A 24 18.55 13.05 -11.70
N GLU A 25 18.01 13.23 -12.90
CA GLU A 25 17.05 14.30 -13.18
C GLU A 25 15.67 14.01 -12.57
N ILE A 26 15.22 12.75 -12.53
CA ILE A 26 14.04 12.35 -11.76
C ILE A 26 14.22 12.69 -10.27
N LEU A 27 15.35 12.31 -9.68
CA LEU A 27 15.62 12.59 -8.27
C LEU A 27 15.66 14.09 -7.99
N ARG A 28 16.31 14.87 -8.86
CA ARG A 28 16.36 16.34 -8.77
C ARG A 28 14.97 16.96 -8.86
N PHE A 29 14.16 16.54 -9.83
CA PHE A 29 12.79 17.02 -10.00
C PHE A 29 11.94 16.76 -8.76
N TYR A 30 11.94 15.52 -8.25
CA TYR A 30 11.15 15.15 -7.08
C TYR A 30 11.70 15.78 -5.79
N GLN A 31 13.02 15.91 -5.62
CA GLN A 31 13.61 16.64 -4.48
C GLN A 31 13.20 18.11 -4.47
N LYS A 32 13.13 18.75 -5.65
CA LYS A 32 12.65 20.13 -5.78
C LYS A 32 11.15 20.24 -5.48
N LEU A 33 10.35 19.29 -5.97
CA LEU A 33 8.90 19.27 -5.79
C LEU A 33 8.49 18.97 -4.34
N LEU A 34 9.20 18.05 -3.68
CA LEU A 34 8.83 17.50 -2.36
C LEU A 34 9.66 18.11 -1.21
N GLY A 35 10.74 18.84 -1.52
CA GLY A 35 11.66 19.43 -0.55
C GLY A 35 12.69 18.43 0.01
N THR A 36 13.69 18.94 0.73
CA THR A 36 14.82 18.17 1.31
C THR A 36 14.44 17.25 2.48
N LYS A 37 13.17 17.24 2.89
CA LYS A 37 12.67 16.36 3.97
C LYS A 37 12.07 15.07 3.44
N PHE A 38 12.68 14.49 2.40
CA PHE A 38 12.37 13.13 2.03
C PHE A 38 13.12 12.22 3.01
N ASP A 39 12.47 11.91 4.13
CA ASP A 39 12.94 10.86 5.01
C ASP A 39 13.03 9.59 4.15
N GLN A 40 14.24 9.17 3.84
CA GLN A 40 14.47 7.87 3.21
C GLN A 40 14.17 6.81 4.25
N LYS A 41 12.90 6.67 4.60
CA LYS A 41 12.40 5.46 5.22
C LYS A 41 12.42 4.42 4.12
N GLN A 42 13.58 3.79 3.92
CA GLN A 42 13.61 2.48 3.30
C GLN A 42 12.55 1.66 4.05
N PRO A 43 11.55 1.07 3.37
CA PRO A 43 10.66 0.17 4.06
C PRO A 43 11.54 -0.95 4.60
N SER A 44 11.79 -0.95 5.90
CA SER A 44 12.37 -2.08 6.59
C SER A 44 11.40 -3.24 6.35
N GLU A 45 11.79 -4.16 5.47
CA GLU A 45 11.00 -5.35 5.08
C GLU A 45 10.70 -6.26 6.28
N GLU A 46 11.41 -6.01 7.39
CA GLU A 46 11.29 -6.66 8.70
C GLU A 46 9.87 -6.60 9.29
N GLY A 47 9.03 -5.65 8.86
CA GLY A 47 7.63 -5.55 9.28
C GLY A 47 6.59 -6.01 8.25
N LEU A 48 6.97 -6.19 6.98
CA LEU A 48 6.03 -6.53 5.91
C LEU A 48 5.70 -8.03 5.84
N THR A 49 6.52 -8.86 6.51
CA THR A 49 6.42 -10.33 6.48
C THR A 49 5.93 -10.91 7.80
N SER A 50 5.71 -10.08 8.83
CA SER A 50 5.16 -10.55 10.10
C SER A 50 3.69 -10.93 9.91
N PRO A 51 3.23 -12.06 10.49
CA PRO A 51 1.80 -12.36 10.54
C PRO A 51 1.07 -11.25 11.29
N PHE A 52 -0.12 -10.89 10.80
CA PHE A 52 -0.99 -9.92 11.46
C PHE A 52 -1.53 -10.49 12.77
N THR A 53 -1.80 -9.62 13.71
CA THR A 53 -2.44 -9.96 14.99
C THR A 53 -3.96 -9.78 14.91
N PRO A 54 -4.75 -10.51 15.73
CA PRO A 54 -6.19 -10.31 15.84
C PRO A 54 -6.59 -8.85 16.13
N GLU A 55 -5.79 -8.15 16.94
CA GLU A 55 -5.99 -6.76 17.30
C GLU A 55 -5.82 -5.81 16.11
N GLU A 56 -4.83 -6.07 15.25
CA GLU A 56 -4.62 -5.32 14.02
C GLU A 56 -5.76 -5.56 13.02
N ILE A 57 -6.21 -6.81 12.88
CA ILE A 57 -7.33 -7.18 12.00
C ILE A 57 -8.61 -6.45 12.44
N LYS A 58 -8.90 -6.49 13.75
CA LYS A 58 -10.03 -5.77 14.32
C LYS A 58 -9.88 -4.25 14.14
N GLY A 59 -8.72 -3.70 14.46
CA GLY A 59 -8.44 -2.28 14.32
C GLY A 59 -8.64 -1.79 12.88
N ALA A 60 -8.12 -2.53 11.91
CA ALA A 60 -8.29 -2.24 10.50
C ALA A 60 -9.77 -2.27 10.10
N LEU A 61 -10.52 -3.31 10.48
CA LEU A 61 -11.95 -3.44 10.14
C LEU A 61 -12.79 -2.30 10.74
N PHE A 62 -12.49 -1.88 11.96
CA PHE A 62 -13.21 -0.80 12.64
C PHE A 62 -12.79 0.60 12.16
N SER A 63 -11.64 0.72 11.50
CA SER A 63 -11.24 1.97 10.83
C SER A 63 -11.97 2.22 9.51
N ILE A 64 -12.70 1.24 8.97
CA ILE A 64 -13.46 1.37 7.73
C ILE A 64 -14.77 2.09 8.02
N ASP A 65 -15.05 3.17 7.28
CA ASP A 65 -16.35 3.85 7.33
C ASP A 65 -17.48 2.86 7.00
N GLY A 66 -18.42 2.70 7.94
CA GLY A 66 -19.50 1.72 7.85
C GLY A 66 -20.45 1.94 6.67
N ASP A 67 -20.56 3.17 6.17
CA ASP A 67 -21.39 3.58 5.03
C ASP A 67 -20.69 3.41 3.67
N LYS A 68 -19.51 2.79 3.63
CA LYS A 68 -18.93 2.38 2.35
C LYS A 68 -19.86 1.41 1.63
N SER A 69 -19.84 1.52 0.30
CA SER A 69 -20.66 0.68 -0.57
C SER A 69 -20.41 -0.80 -0.30
N PRO A 70 -21.46 -1.63 -0.28
CA PRO A 70 -21.34 -3.06 -0.01
C PRO A 70 -20.51 -3.75 -1.09
N GLY A 71 -19.86 -4.85 -0.70
CA GLY A 71 -19.23 -5.74 -1.66
C GLY A 71 -20.25 -6.42 -2.58
N PRO A 72 -19.79 -7.21 -3.56
CA PRO A 72 -20.68 -8.04 -4.39
C PRO A 72 -21.49 -9.07 -3.57
N ASP A 73 -21.12 -9.31 -2.32
CA ASP A 73 -21.83 -10.11 -1.32
C ASP A 73 -23.01 -9.39 -0.65
N GLY A 74 -23.15 -8.08 -0.84
CA GLY A 74 -24.21 -7.26 -0.28
C GLY A 74 -23.98 -6.80 1.17
N PHE A 75 -22.84 -7.13 1.79
CA PHE A 75 -22.51 -6.70 3.14
C PHE A 75 -21.53 -5.52 3.12
N ASN A 76 -21.72 -4.55 4.01
CA ASN A 76 -20.79 -3.44 4.22
C ASN A 76 -20.01 -3.63 5.53
N ALA A 77 -19.02 -2.77 5.78
CA ALA A 77 -18.20 -2.85 6.99
C ALA A 77 -19.05 -2.74 8.29
N SER A 78 -20.17 -2.01 8.25
CA SER A 78 -21.08 -1.87 9.39
C SER A 78 -21.65 -3.22 9.86
N PHE A 79 -21.90 -4.16 8.94
CA PHE A 79 -22.37 -5.50 9.30
C PHE A 79 -21.35 -6.24 10.19
N PHE A 80 -20.08 -6.28 9.78
CA PHE A 80 -19.03 -6.96 10.51
C PHE A 80 -18.69 -6.24 11.82
N GLN A 81 -18.74 -4.91 11.85
CA GLN A 81 -18.52 -4.12 13.06
C GLN A 81 -19.62 -4.39 14.11
N LYS A 82 -20.90 -4.42 13.70
CA LYS A 82 -22.04 -4.65 14.61
C LYS A 82 -22.10 -6.09 15.13
N ASN A 83 -21.72 -7.06 14.30
CA ASN A 83 -21.80 -8.48 14.63
C ASN A 83 -20.45 -9.08 15.04
N TRP A 84 -19.44 -8.24 15.35
CA TRP A 84 -18.07 -8.69 15.63
C TRP A 84 -18.00 -9.81 16.66
N ALA A 85 -18.78 -9.75 17.75
CA ALA A 85 -18.80 -10.78 18.78
C ALA A 85 -19.25 -12.18 18.31
N VAL A 86 -19.82 -12.28 17.11
CA VAL A 86 -20.29 -13.53 16.50
C VAL A 86 -19.36 -13.98 15.37
N VAL A 87 -18.76 -13.04 14.63
CA VAL A 87 -17.99 -13.33 13.40
C VAL A 87 -16.49 -13.12 13.56
N ASP A 88 -16.00 -12.70 14.73
CA ASP A 88 -14.60 -12.34 14.94
C ASP A 88 -13.66 -13.48 14.60
N LYS A 89 -13.95 -14.68 15.10
CA LYS A 89 -13.14 -15.87 14.87
C LYS A 89 -13.04 -16.20 13.39
N GLU A 90 -14.17 -16.27 12.69
CA GLU A 90 -14.21 -16.59 11.27
C GLU A 90 -13.47 -15.54 10.42
N VAL A 91 -13.60 -14.26 10.78
CA VAL A 91 -12.91 -13.17 10.08
C VAL A 91 -11.40 -13.23 10.33
N ILE A 92 -10.97 -13.44 11.58
CA ILE A 92 -9.56 -13.57 11.94
C ILE A 92 -8.95 -14.78 11.23
N ASP A 93 -9.60 -15.94 11.32
CA ASP A 93 -9.13 -17.17 10.68
C ASP A 93 -9.05 -16.99 9.16
N ALA A 94 -10.05 -16.38 8.52
CA ALA A 94 -10.03 -16.12 7.08
C ALA A 94 -8.85 -15.22 6.67
N VAL A 95 -8.60 -14.13 7.40
CA VAL A 95 -7.51 -13.20 7.11
C VAL A 95 -6.16 -13.90 7.31
N LEU A 96 -5.98 -14.62 8.42
CA LEU A 96 -4.73 -15.32 8.69
C LEU A 96 -4.49 -16.46 7.70
N LEU A 97 -5.48 -17.32 7.43
CA LEU A 97 -5.36 -18.42 6.48
C LEU A 97 -5.07 -17.94 5.06
N SER A 98 -5.66 -16.82 4.63
CA SER A 98 -5.41 -16.26 3.29
C SER A 98 -3.94 -15.91 3.04
N LEU A 99 -3.20 -15.61 4.10
CA LEU A 99 -1.78 -15.26 4.02
C LEU A 99 -0.89 -16.50 3.94
N TRP A 100 -1.31 -17.62 4.52
CA TRP A 100 -0.59 -18.90 4.42
C TRP A 100 -0.73 -19.58 3.05
N PHE A 101 -1.77 -19.26 2.27
CA PHE A 101 -1.96 -19.82 0.93
C PHE A 101 -1.12 -19.11 -0.16
N PHE A 102 -0.54 -17.94 0.13
CA PHE A 102 0.18 -17.12 -0.84
C PHE A 102 1.70 -17.01 -0.59
N THR A 103 2.23 -17.67 0.45
CA THR A 103 3.67 -17.87 0.71
C THR A 103 4.06 -19.29 0.31
#